data_AF-A0A7G6X4M1-F1
#
_entry.id   AF-A0A7G6X4M1-F1
#
_cell.length_a   1.000
_cell.length_b   1.000
_cell.length_c   1.000
_cell.angle_alpha   90.00
_cell.angle_beta   90.00
_cell.angle_gamma   90.00
#
_symmetry.space_group_name_H-M   'P 1'
#
loop_
_entity.id
_entity.type
_entity.pdbx_description
1 polymer ?
#
loop_
_entity_poly.entity_id
_entity_poly.type
_entity_poly.pdbx_seq_one_letter_code
_entity_poly.pdbx_strand_id
1 'polypeptide(L)' 'MQKFKDRDHTTLYEDLRMSPGHTPPVPFCRSVPGGFVYPWHQYRADSDCVWLAVEYHAVH' A
#
# COMPACT_ATOMS: atom_id res chain seq x y z
N MET A 1 1.95 5.22 -4.94
CA MET A 1 1.65 3.77 -4.79
C MET A 1 0.47 3.47 -5.68
N GLN A 2 0.57 2.44 -6.51
CA GLN A 2 -0.48 2.09 -7.46
C GLN A 2 -1.27 0.91 -6.91
N LYS A 3 -2.59 1.05 -6.82
CA LYS A 3 -3.52 0.00 -6.38
C LYS A 3 -4.37 -0.42 -7.56
N PHE A 4 -4.22 -1.65 -8.00
CA PHE A 4 -4.87 -2.14 -9.21
C PHE A 4 -6.26 -2.68 -8.91
N LYS A 5 -7.09 -2.70 -9.94
CA LYS A 5 -8.41 -3.32 -9.91
C LYS A 5 -8.30 -4.84 -9.79
N ASP A 6 -7.39 -5.46 -10.55
CA ASP A 6 -7.17 -6.91 -10.58
C ASP A 6 -5.67 -7.24 -10.47
N ARG A 7 -5.35 -8.54 -10.31
CA ARG A 7 -3.95 -9.03 -10.20
C ARG A 7 -3.24 -9.08 -11.56
N ASP A 8 -3.28 -7.98 -12.29
CA ASP A 8 -2.76 -7.83 -13.64
C ASP A 8 -2.34 -6.37 -13.87
N HIS A 9 -1.08 -6.17 -14.25
CA HIS A 9 -0.49 -4.84 -14.50
C HIS A 9 -1.14 -4.09 -15.68
N THR A 10 -1.85 -4.80 -16.56
CA THR A 10 -2.57 -4.18 -17.69
C THR A 10 -3.91 -3.55 -17.28
N THR A 11 -4.36 -3.81 -16.04
CA THR A 11 -5.64 -3.29 -15.54
C THR A 11 -5.53 -1.89 -14.97
N LEU A 12 -6.68 -1.22 -14.90
CA LEU A 12 -6.78 0.11 -14.31
C LEU A 12 -6.30 0.07 -12.85
N TYR A 13 -5.60 1.13 -12.47
CA TYR A 13 -5.15 1.34 -11.10
C TYR A 13 -5.53 2.74 -10.62
N GLU A 14 -5.73 2.84 -9.31
CA GLU A 14 -5.75 4.08 -8.56
C GLU A 14 -4.30 4.46 -8.22
N ASP A 15 -3.90 5.70 -8.47
CA ASP A 15 -2.58 6.20 -8.10
C ASP A 15 -2.66 7.04 -6.83
N LEU A 16 -2.14 6.50 -5.73
CA LEU A 16 -2.01 7.20 -4.47
C LEU A 16 -0.69 7.98 -4.47
N ARG A 17 -0.78 9.31 -4.58
CA ARG A 17 0.38 10.18 -4.40
C ARG A 17 0.85 10.10 -2.95
N MET A 18 2.05 9.61 -2.76
CA MET A 18 2.72 9.64 -1.49
C MET A 18 3.91 10.60 -1.68
N SER A 19 3.86 11.79 -1.07
CA SER A 19 4.94 12.79 -1.12
C SER A 19 5.91 12.59 0.06
N PRO A 20 7.12 13.18 0.07
CA PRO A 20 7.98 13.17 1.25
C PRO A 20 7.24 13.60 2.52
N GLY A 21 7.42 12.83 3.60
CA GLY A 21 6.71 13.05 4.87
C GLY A 21 5.27 12.55 4.92
N HIS A 22 4.75 11.95 3.85
CA HIS A 22 3.40 11.36 3.85
C HIS A 22 3.38 10.01 4.58
N THR A 23 2.48 9.90 5.56
CA THR A 23 2.12 8.64 6.21
C THR A 23 0.62 8.40 6.01
N PRO A 24 0.20 7.24 5.46
CA PRO A 24 -1.22 6.91 5.37
C PRO A 24 -1.85 6.91 6.78
N PRO A 25 -2.97 7.62 7.00
CA PRO A 25 -3.59 7.71 8.32
C PRO A 25 -4.35 6.43 8.72
N VAL A 26 -4.62 5.55 7.75
CA VAL A 26 -5.31 4.27 7.95
C VAL A 26 -4.47 3.14 7.34
N PRO A 27 -4.48 1.93 7.93
CA PRO A 27 -3.84 0.77 7.33
C PRO A 27 -4.36 0.51 5.92
N PHE A 28 -3.46 0.19 4.99
CA PHE A 28 -3.80 -0.10 3.60
C PHE A 28 -4.51 -1.46 3.42
N CYS A 29 -4.39 -2.35 4.40
CA CYS A 29 -5.03 -3.66 4.38
C CYS A 29 -6.49 -3.61 4.83
N ARG A 30 -7.23 -4.65 4.47
CA ARG A 30 -8.53 -4.96 5.06
C ARG A 30 -8.35 -6.08 6.07
N SER A 31 -8.88 -5.88 7.28
CA SER A 31 -8.94 -6.93 8.30
C SER A 31 -9.99 -7.98 7.91
N VAL A 32 -9.63 -9.25 8.08
CA VAL A 32 -10.51 -10.42 7.91
C VAL A 32 -10.33 -11.35 9.11
N PRO A 33 -11.29 -12.25 9.41
CA PRO A 33 -11.08 -13.27 10.43
C PRO A 33 -9.78 -14.05 10.15
N GLY A 34 -8.85 -14.03 11.10
CA GLY A 34 -7.57 -14.74 10.99
C GLY A 34 -6.45 -14.01 10.26
N GLY A 35 -6.61 -12.75 9.85
CA GLY A 35 -5.49 -11.99 9.29
C GLY A 35 -5.85 -10.72 8.52
N PHE A 36 -5.00 -10.39 7.54
CA PHE A 36 -5.13 -9.20 6.71
C PHE A 36 -5.06 -9.57 5.23
N VAL A 37 -5.92 -8.94 4.44
CA VAL A 37 -5.85 -9.01 2.97
C VAL A 37 -5.43 -7.65 2.42
N TYR A 38 -4.52 -7.68 1.46
CA TYR A 38 -4.00 -6.48 0.80
C TYR A 38 -4.54 -6.43 -0.63
N PRO A 39 -5.05 -5.28 -1.09
CA PRO A 39 -5.29 -5.07 -2.51
C PRO A 39 -4.01 -5.34 -3.31
N TRP A 40 -4.14 -5.76 -4.57
CA TRP A 40 -2.95 -5.90 -5.42
C TRP A 40 -2.37 -4.52 -5.72
N HIS A 41 -1.09 -4.31 -5.42
CA HIS A 41 -0.48 -3.00 -5.44
C HIS A 41 1.02 -3.08 -5.74
N GLN A 42 1.60 -1.94 -6.13
CA GLN A 42 3.04 -1.76 -6.25
C GLN A 42 3.49 -0.37 -5.80
N TYR A 43 4.75 -0.29 -5.37
CA TYR A 43 5.43 0.98 -5.15
C TYR A 43 6.20 1.35 -6.41
N ARG A 44 5.84 2.49 -7.01
CA ARG A 44 6.55 3.12 -8.12
C ARG A 44 7.04 4.47 -7.63
N ALA A 45 8.33 4.71 -7.77
CA ALA A 45 8.95 5.98 -7.41
C ALA A 45 9.19 6.80 -8.69
N ASP A 46 8.69 8.02 -8.70
CA ASP A 46 8.99 9.02 -9.74
C ASP A 46 10.06 10.03 -9.26
N SER A 47 10.55 9.87 -8.03
CA SER A 47 11.63 10.65 -7.41
C SER A 47 12.62 9.73 -6.68
N ASP A 48 13.68 10.30 -6.15
CA ASP A 48 14.71 9.66 -5.31
C ASP A 48 14.31 9.51 -3.83
N CYS A 49 13.04 9.80 -3.50
CA CYS A 49 12.57 9.79 -2.12
C CYS A 49 12.54 8.37 -1.56
N VAL A 50 12.95 8.23 -0.29
CA VAL A 50 12.95 6.95 0.43
C VAL A 50 11.61 6.74 1.12
N TRP A 51 11.10 5.51 0.99
CA TRP A 51 9.88 5.03 1.63
C TRP A 51 10.23 3.97 2.67
N LEU A 52 9.57 4.01 3.82
CA LEU A 52 9.68 3.00 4.85
C LEU A 52 8.34 2.29 5.03
N ALA A 53 8.34 0.96 4.90
CA ALA A 53 7.24 0.13 5.36
C ALA A 53 7.43 -0.18 6.84
N VAL A 54 6.39 0.03 7.64
CA VAL A 54 6.33 -0.36 9.05
C VAL A 54 5.27 -1.44 9.19
N GLU A 55 5.70 -2.65 9.53
CA GLU A 55 4.82 -3.80 9.77
C GLU A 55 4.53 -3.91 11.26
N TYR A 56 3.24 -3.83 11.62
CA TYR A 56 2.80 -3.91 13.00
C TYR A 56 2.55 -5.36 13.41
N HIS A 57 2.98 -5.71 14.62
CA HIS A 57 2.64 -6.97 15.27
C HIS A 57 1.82 -6.70 16.53
N ALA A 58 0.87 -7.57 16.84
CA ALA A 58 0.15 -7.49 18.11
C ALA A 58 1.15 -7.69 19.26
N VAL A 59 1.06 -6.83 20.27
CA VAL A 59 1.78 -7.05 21.53
C VAL A 59 0.89 -7.91 22.42
N HIS A 60 1.37 -9.08 22.81
CA HIS A 60 0.70 -9.99 23.73
C HIS A 60 1.02 -9.65 25.19
#